data_AF-A0AB38Q287-F1
#
_entry.id   AF-A0AB38Q287-F1
#
_cell.length_a   1.000
_cell.length_b   1.000
_cell.length_c   1.000
_cell.angle_alpha   90.00
_cell.angle_beta   90.00
_cell.angle_gamma   90.00
#
_symmetry.space_group_name_H-M   'P 1'
#
loop_
_entity.id
_entity.type
_entity.pdbx_description
1 polymer ?
#
loop_
_entity_poly.entity_id
_entity_poly.type
_entity_poly.pdbx_seq_one_letter_code
_entity_poly.pdbx_strand_id
1 'polypeptide(L)'
;MKSELNKTIDFDIESENGKLFLNKCIIDKNNIKEYTKDEIKNKTINGDSFSVLQKIKDKFVDLMIVDPPYNLSKDYHGFKFGNKDNLSYEIYTKSWIESVLPILKENASIYVCCDWKSSLIIVNVLSQYLNIQNRITWQREKGRGAKSNWKNGMEDIWFATVSNKYTFNLDKVKVRRKVIAPYRKEGMPKDWIETEEGNFRDTCPSNFWDDISIPYWSMPENTAHPTQKPEKLIAKLILASSNENDFIFDPFLGSGTTSVVAKKLNRNYCGIEQNPTYCAWTESRLEKAKEDKTIQGFFDNIFWERNTLAIQNKLKI
;
A
#
# COMPACT_ATOMS: atom_id res chain seq x y z
N MET A 1 -25.76 -10.85 -13.77
CA MET A 1 -25.34 -11.39 -12.46
C MET A 1 -23.84 -11.65 -12.50
N LYS A 2 -23.12 -11.36 -11.41
CA LYS A 2 -21.70 -11.73 -11.28
C LYS A 2 -21.56 -13.24 -11.14
N SER A 3 -20.45 -13.79 -11.64
CA SER A 3 -20.06 -15.17 -11.30
C SER A 3 -19.89 -15.32 -9.79
N GLU A 4 -20.25 -16.48 -9.23
CA GLU A 4 -20.02 -16.81 -7.82
C GLU A 4 -18.54 -16.73 -7.41
N LEU A 5 -17.63 -16.89 -8.38
CA LEU A 5 -16.19 -16.77 -8.16
C LEU A 5 -15.71 -15.29 -8.09
N ASN A 6 -16.56 -14.33 -8.45
CA ASN A 6 -16.23 -12.91 -8.41
C ASN A 6 -16.43 -12.33 -7.01
N LYS A 7 -15.31 -11.98 -6.37
CA LYS A 7 -15.22 -11.42 -5.03
C LYS A 7 -15.11 -9.89 -5.01
N THR A 8 -15.23 -9.23 -6.18
CA THR A 8 -15.06 -7.78 -6.31
C THR A 8 -16.07 -7.02 -5.48
N ILE A 9 -15.58 -6.15 -4.60
CA ILE A 9 -16.40 -5.16 -3.89
C ILE A 9 -16.65 -3.96 -4.83
N ASP A 10 -17.92 -3.73 -5.18
CA ASP A 10 -18.35 -2.65 -6.07
C ASP A 10 -19.78 -2.17 -5.78
N PHE A 11 -20.25 -2.34 -4.54
CA PHE A 11 -21.58 -1.89 -4.17
C PHE A 11 -21.68 -0.36 -4.29
N ASP A 12 -22.86 0.11 -4.69
CA ASP A 12 -23.16 1.53 -4.85
C ASP A 12 -23.30 2.24 -3.50
N ILE A 13 -22.95 3.52 -3.44
CA ILE A 13 -23.02 4.32 -2.22
C ILE A 13 -24.45 4.52 -1.70
N GLU A 14 -25.44 4.49 -2.59
CA GLU A 14 -26.85 4.64 -2.23
C GLU A 14 -27.50 3.36 -1.71
N SER A 15 -26.82 2.22 -1.87
CA SER A 15 -27.26 0.93 -1.33
C SER A 15 -27.25 0.92 0.20
N GLU A 16 -27.96 -0.04 0.80
CA GLU A 16 -27.95 -0.25 2.26
C GLU A 16 -26.53 -0.44 2.80
N ASN A 17 -25.72 -1.26 2.13
CA ASN A 17 -24.31 -1.45 2.47
C ASN A 17 -23.50 -0.16 2.31
N GLY A 18 -23.72 0.59 1.23
CA GLY A 18 -23.07 1.88 0.99
C GLY A 18 -23.25 2.85 2.16
N LYS A 19 -24.50 3.04 2.57
CA LYS A 19 -24.87 3.92 3.70
C LYS A 19 -24.35 3.38 5.03
N LEU A 20 -24.49 2.08 5.27
CA LEU A 20 -24.01 1.42 6.49
C LEU A 20 -22.51 1.62 6.70
N PHE A 21 -21.71 1.39 5.67
CA PHE A 21 -20.26 1.51 5.76
C PHE A 21 -19.77 2.95 5.77
N LEU A 22 -20.40 3.86 5.01
CA LEU A 22 -20.06 5.28 5.05
C LEU A 22 -20.29 5.87 6.45
N ASN A 23 -21.33 5.44 7.17
CA ASN A 23 -21.61 5.88 8.54
C ASN A 23 -20.52 5.48 9.56
N LYS A 24 -19.62 4.55 9.22
CA LYS A 24 -18.47 4.19 10.07
C LYS A 24 -17.30 5.17 9.92
N CYS A 25 -17.28 5.97 8.86
CA CYS A 25 -16.25 6.97 8.58
C CYS A 25 -16.45 8.25 9.41
N ILE A 26 -15.36 8.97 9.64
CA ILE A 26 -15.44 10.38 10.02
C ILE A 26 -15.74 11.18 8.76
N ILE A 27 -16.84 11.94 8.74
CA ILE A 27 -17.14 12.85 7.63
C ILE A 27 -16.56 14.22 7.97
N ASP A 28 -15.54 14.66 7.24
CA ASP A 28 -14.94 15.98 7.45
C ASP A 28 -15.95 17.07 7.09
N LYS A 29 -16.27 17.91 8.07
CA LYS A 29 -17.23 19.02 7.95
C LYS A 29 -16.58 20.31 8.42
N ASN A 30 -17.11 21.45 7.96
CA ASN A 30 -16.56 22.79 8.25
C ASN A 30 -16.53 23.16 9.75
N ASN A 31 -17.32 22.47 10.59
CA ASN A 31 -17.34 22.71 12.03
C ASN A 31 -16.20 21.99 12.79
N ILE A 32 -15.52 21.03 12.16
CA ILE A 32 -14.38 20.35 12.76
C ILE A 32 -13.14 21.24 12.60
N LYS A 33 -12.65 21.77 13.72
CA LYS A 33 -11.50 22.68 13.75
C LYS A 33 -10.17 21.95 13.83
N GLU A 34 -10.14 20.81 14.52
CA GLU A 34 -8.92 20.07 14.83
C GLU A 34 -9.23 18.57 15.00
N TYR A 35 -8.25 17.73 14.72
CA TYR A 35 -8.23 16.30 14.98
C TYR A 35 -7.05 15.96 15.89
N THR A 36 -7.34 15.28 17.00
CA THR A 36 -6.32 14.64 17.83
C THR A 36 -5.98 13.26 17.28
N LYS A 37 -4.77 12.76 17.57
CA LYS A 37 -4.33 11.41 17.23
C LYS A 37 -5.34 10.33 17.66
N ASP A 38 -5.91 10.44 18.86
CA ASP A 38 -6.79 9.42 19.42
C ASP A 38 -8.17 9.40 18.76
N GLU A 39 -8.69 10.55 18.31
CA GLU A 39 -9.96 10.65 17.58
C GLU A 39 -9.90 9.97 16.21
N ILE A 40 -8.77 10.11 15.51
CA ILE A 40 -8.57 9.58 14.16
C ILE A 40 -7.92 8.20 14.14
N LYS A 41 -7.53 7.67 15.30
CA LYS A 41 -6.94 6.35 15.43
C LYS A 41 -7.89 5.25 14.95
N ASN A 42 -7.42 4.45 14.00
CA ASN A 42 -8.15 3.38 13.33
C ASN A 42 -9.43 3.86 12.62
N LYS A 43 -9.36 5.04 11.99
CA LYS A 43 -10.47 5.66 11.28
C LYS A 43 -10.15 5.90 9.80
N THR A 44 -11.21 5.89 9.02
CA THR A 44 -11.25 6.45 7.66
C THR A 44 -11.90 7.82 7.75
N ILE A 45 -11.23 8.85 7.21
CA ILE A 45 -11.77 10.20 7.11
C ILE A 45 -12.22 10.42 5.67
N ASN A 46 -13.52 10.66 5.48
CA ASN A 46 -14.04 11.14 4.21
C ASN A 46 -13.86 12.66 4.12
N GLY A 47 -12.95 13.12 3.27
CA GLY A 47 -12.63 14.55 3.16
C GLY A 47 -11.52 14.84 2.14
N ASP A 48 -11.28 16.13 1.90
CA ASP A 48 -10.14 16.59 1.11
C ASP A 48 -8.84 16.53 1.94
N SER A 49 -7.78 15.95 1.38
CA SER A 49 -6.52 15.71 2.10
C SER A 49 -5.87 17.01 2.57
N PHE A 50 -5.91 18.09 1.79
CA PHE A 50 -5.32 19.37 2.18
C PHE A 50 -6.11 20.03 3.31
N SER A 51 -7.44 19.99 3.24
CA SER A 51 -8.32 20.47 4.33
C SER A 51 -8.09 19.68 5.62
N VAL A 52 -8.09 18.35 5.55
CA VAL A 52 -7.97 17.49 6.74
C VAL A 52 -6.58 17.60 7.36
N LEU A 53 -5.50 17.62 6.58
CA LEU A 53 -4.13 17.73 7.10
C LEU A 53 -3.90 19.04 7.85
N GLN A 54 -4.54 20.15 7.45
CA GLN A 54 -4.46 21.42 8.19
C GLN A 54 -5.05 21.33 9.60
N LYS A 55 -5.96 20.38 9.84
CA LYS A 55 -6.65 20.17 11.13
C LYS A 55 -5.90 19.20 12.04
N ILE A 56 -4.83 18.55 11.59
CA ILE A 56 -4.04 17.62 12.41
C ILE A 56 -2.79 18.36 12.91
N LYS A 57 -2.64 18.48 14.23
CA LYS A 57 -1.49 19.19 14.85
C LYS A 57 -0.46 18.28 15.51
N ASP A 58 -0.85 17.03 15.79
CA ASP A 58 0.01 16.07 16.46
C ASP A 58 1.09 15.51 15.52
N LYS A 59 2.31 15.34 16.05
CA LYS A 59 3.42 14.65 15.38
C LYS A 59 3.48 13.18 15.83
N PHE A 60 2.78 12.30 15.12
CA PHE A 60 2.56 10.92 15.58
C PHE A 60 2.77 9.82 14.55
N VAL A 61 2.91 10.15 13.26
CA VAL A 61 3.00 9.17 12.19
C VAL A 61 4.38 8.52 12.19
N ASP A 62 4.42 7.19 12.27
CA ASP A 62 5.64 6.37 12.19
C ASP A 62 5.96 5.99 10.75
N LEU A 63 4.93 5.68 9.97
CA LEU A 63 5.07 5.27 8.57
C LEU A 63 3.95 5.88 7.73
N MET A 64 4.32 6.56 6.66
CA MET A 64 3.38 7.08 5.68
C MET A 64 3.48 6.29 4.38
N ILE A 65 2.34 5.86 3.84
CA ILE A 65 2.26 5.26 2.51
C ILE A 65 1.39 6.17 1.66
N VAL A 66 1.91 6.59 0.51
CA VAL A 66 1.29 7.59 -0.35
C VAL A 66 1.15 7.02 -1.75
N ASP A 67 -0.07 6.94 -2.26
CA ASP A 67 -0.38 6.65 -3.66
C ASP A 67 -1.12 7.85 -4.26
N PRO A 68 -0.42 8.97 -4.52
CA PRO A 68 -1.07 10.20 -4.94
C PRO A 68 -1.71 10.01 -6.32
N PRO A 69 -2.73 10.82 -6.70
CA PRO A 69 -3.23 10.83 -8.07
C PRO A 69 -2.09 11.06 -9.07
N TYR A 70 -1.76 10.02 -9.86
CA TYR A 70 -0.69 10.12 -10.86
C TYR A 70 -1.04 11.15 -11.92
N ASN A 71 -0.03 11.78 -12.52
CA ASN A 71 -0.17 12.72 -13.64
C ASN A 71 -0.59 12.03 -14.96
N LEU A 72 -1.67 11.26 -14.90
CA LEU A 72 -2.24 10.46 -15.96
C LEU A 72 -3.74 10.71 -15.96
N SER A 73 -4.30 11.02 -17.13
CA SER A 73 -5.76 11.11 -17.32
C SER A 73 -6.45 9.84 -16.82
N LYS A 74 -7.05 9.91 -15.62
CA LYS A 74 -7.78 8.81 -14.98
C LYS A 74 -9.07 9.32 -14.35
N ASP A 75 -10.10 8.49 -14.43
CA ASP A 75 -11.39 8.71 -13.79
C ASP A 75 -11.45 7.86 -12.51
N TYR A 76 -11.61 8.52 -11.38
CA TYR A 76 -11.76 7.91 -10.07
C TYR A 76 -13.22 8.03 -9.62
N HIS A 77 -14.12 7.32 -10.30
CA HIS A 77 -15.56 7.31 -10.02
C HIS A 77 -16.18 8.72 -9.97
N GLY A 78 -15.93 9.51 -11.01
CA GLY A 78 -16.45 10.87 -11.19
C GLY A 78 -15.40 11.97 -11.00
N PHE A 79 -14.32 11.70 -10.26
CA PHE A 79 -13.20 12.63 -10.16
C PHE A 79 -12.19 12.37 -11.28
N LYS A 80 -12.12 13.28 -12.26
CA LYS A 80 -11.16 13.20 -13.36
C LYS A 80 -9.90 13.95 -13.00
N PHE A 81 -8.79 13.22 -12.81
CA PHE A 81 -7.47 13.85 -12.74
C PHE A 81 -6.87 13.83 -14.14
N GLY A 82 -6.71 15.01 -14.74
CA GLY A 82 -6.12 15.17 -16.08
C GLY A 82 -4.60 15.28 -16.04
N ASN A 83 -3.95 15.06 -17.19
CA ASN A 83 -2.53 15.38 -17.36
C ASN A 83 -2.30 16.89 -17.10
N LYS A 84 -1.55 17.20 -16.06
CA LYS A 84 -0.91 18.49 -15.80
C LYS A 84 0.42 18.55 -16.55
N ASP A 85 0.91 19.76 -16.83
CA ASP A 85 2.31 19.94 -17.19
C ASP A 85 3.23 19.58 -15.99
N ASN A 86 4.52 19.38 -16.25
CA ASN A 86 5.46 18.93 -15.23
C ASN A 86 5.56 19.90 -14.05
N LEU A 87 5.53 21.22 -14.30
CA LEU A 87 5.64 22.24 -13.26
C LEU A 87 4.40 22.23 -12.36
N SER A 88 3.21 22.15 -12.96
CA SER A 88 1.96 22.05 -12.20
C SER A 88 1.90 20.78 -11.33
N TYR A 89 2.46 19.66 -11.80
CA TYR A 89 2.55 18.43 -11.00
C TYR A 89 3.61 18.51 -9.90
N GLU A 90 4.73 19.18 -10.15
CA GLU A 90 5.76 19.48 -9.15
C GLU A 90 5.20 20.33 -8.02
N ILE A 91 4.48 21.42 -8.35
CA ILE A 91 3.80 22.29 -7.36
C ILE A 91 2.79 21.49 -6.53
N TYR A 92 1.97 20.65 -7.17
CA TYR A 92 1.04 19.77 -6.47
C TYR A 92 1.76 18.77 -5.56
N THR A 93 2.88 18.21 -6.03
CA THR A 93 3.67 17.25 -5.26
C THR A 93 4.26 17.91 -4.02
N LYS A 94 4.82 19.11 -4.20
CA LYS A 94 5.34 19.93 -3.12
C LYS A 94 4.27 20.27 -2.09
N SER A 95 3.07 20.68 -2.53
CA SER A 95 2.03 21.11 -1.59
C SER A 95 1.57 19.99 -0.66
N TRP A 96 1.42 18.75 -1.16
CA TRP A 96 1.01 17.65 -0.27
C TRP A 96 2.17 17.18 0.61
N ILE A 97 3.42 17.21 0.13
CA ILE A 97 4.60 16.91 0.97
C ILE A 97 4.68 17.90 2.13
N GLU A 98 4.61 19.20 1.84
CA GLU A 98 4.63 20.24 2.88
C GLU A 98 3.48 20.10 3.88
N SER A 99 2.33 19.59 3.44
CA SER A 99 1.16 19.37 4.31
C SER A 99 1.33 18.17 5.25
N VAL A 100 2.11 17.15 4.87
CA VAL A 100 2.32 15.95 5.69
C VAL A 100 3.54 16.02 6.60
N LEU A 101 4.56 16.82 6.27
CA LEU A 101 5.77 16.93 7.08
C LEU A 101 5.51 17.24 8.57
N PRO A 102 4.57 18.13 8.96
CA PRO A 102 4.34 18.45 10.36
C PRO A 102 3.87 17.27 11.23
N ILE A 103 3.23 16.25 10.63
CA ILE A 103 2.64 15.12 11.37
C ILE A 103 3.56 13.90 11.47
N LEU A 104 4.68 13.90 10.73
CA LEU A 104 5.66 12.82 10.71
C LEU A 104 6.58 12.88 11.94
N LYS A 105 6.78 11.76 12.63
CA LYS A 105 7.82 11.64 13.67
C LYS A 105 9.23 11.80 13.08
N GLU A 106 10.21 12.08 13.94
CA GLU A 106 11.61 12.26 13.52
C GLU A 106 12.26 10.99 12.94
N ASN A 107 11.75 9.82 13.35
CA ASN A 107 12.15 8.52 12.84
C ASN A 107 11.22 7.97 11.75
N ALA A 108 10.30 8.78 11.24
CA ALA A 108 9.29 8.32 10.31
C ALA A 108 9.86 7.97 8.94
N SER A 109 9.23 6.98 8.32
CA SER A 109 9.46 6.57 6.95
C SER A 109 8.29 6.98 6.05
N ILE A 110 8.58 7.24 4.79
CA ILE A 110 7.57 7.48 3.75
C ILE A 110 7.85 6.63 2.52
N TYR A 111 6.79 6.02 1.98
CA TYR A 111 6.80 5.37 0.68
C TYR A 111 5.84 6.08 -0.26
N VAL A 112 6.32 6.48 -1.44
CA VAL A 112 5.52 7.18 -2.46
C VAL A 112 5.46 6.35 -3.73
N CYS A 113 4.28 5.83 -4.03
CA CYS A 113 4.01 5.10 -5.27
C CYS A 113 3.86 6.08 -6.44
N CYS A 114 4.37 5.71 -7.62
CA CYS A 114 4.26 6.53 -8.82
C CYS A 114 4.42 5.73 -10.11
N ASP A 115 3.91 6.27 -11.21
CA ASP A 115 4.31 5.81 -12.53
C ASP A 115 5.70 6.36 -12.91
N TRP A 116 6.35 5.73 -13.90
CA TRP A 116 7.72 6.08 -14.31
C TRP A 116 7.90 7.54 -14.75
N LYS A 117 6.87 8.22 -15.26
CA LYS A 117 6.97 9.64 -15.65
C LYS A 117 6.94 10.54 -14.44
N SER A 118 5.96 10.31 -13.56
CA SER A 118 5.81 11.06 -12.30
C SER A 118 6.98 10.82 -11.34
N SER A 119 7.64 9.66 -11.44
CA SER A 119 8.80 9.25 -10.62
C SER A 119 9.92 10.30 -10.59
N LEU A 120 10.24 10.92 -11.74
CA LEU A 120 11.29 11.95 -11.83
C LEU A 120 10.94 13.22 -11.06
N ILE A 121 9.67 13.62 -11.10
CA ILE A 121 9.19 14.82 -10.40
C ILE A 121 9.11 14.53 -8.90
N ILE A 122 8.54 13.38 -8.52
CA ILE A 122 8.36 12.99 -7.12
C ILE A 122 9.69 12.89 -6.39
N VAL A 123 10.71 12.24 -6.96
CA VAL A 123 12.02 12.15 -6.30
C VAL A 123 12.70 13.51 -6.18
N ASN A 124 12.55 14.38 -7.19
CA ASN A 124 13.10 15.73 -7.16
C ASN A 124 12.50 16.56 -6.03
N VAL A 125 11.20 16.43 -5.76
CA VAL A 125 10.56 17.13 -4.65
C VAL A 125 10.91 16.47 -3.32
N LEU A 126 10.83 15.13 -3.21
CA LEU A 126 11.12 14.42 -1.97
C LEU A 126 12.54 14.72 -1.45
N SER A 127 13.55 14.76 -2.32
CA SER A 127 14.94 15.01 -1.94
C SER A 127 15.21 16.40 -1.36
N GLN A 128 14.27 17.35 -1.53
CA GLN A 128 14.35 18.68 -0.93
C GLN A 128 13.93 18.69 0.54
N TYR A 129 13.17 17.70 1.01
CA TYR A 129 12.60 17.66 2.37
C TYR A 129 13.00 16.43 3.18
N LEU A 130 13.41 15.34 2.53
CA LEU A 130 13.59 14.02 3.14
C LEU A 130 14.85 13.32 2.60
N ASN A 131 15.35 12.36 3.37
CA ASN A 131 16.51 11.54 2.98
C ASN A 131 16.04 10.39 2.09
N ILE A 132 16.38 10.42 0.81
CA ILE A 132 16.09 9.32 -0.12
C ILE A 132 16.92 8.08 0.24
N GLN A 133 16.26 6.95 0.46
CA GLN A 133 16.90 5.69 0.84
C GLN A 133 16.96 4.69 -0.32
N ASN A 134 15.87 4.55 -1.08
CA ASN A 134 15.82 3.57 -2.18
C ASN A 134 14.75 3.90 -3.23
N ARG A 135 14.95 3.39 -4.45
CA ARG A 135 13.90 3.27 -5.47
C ARG A 135 13.55 1.79 -5.62
N ILE A 136 12.32 1.44 -5.24
CA ILE A 136 11.79 0.11 -5.48
C ILE A 136 11.03 0.13 -6.80
N THR A 137 11.36 -0.76 -7.73
CA THR A 137 10.63 -0.92 -8.99
C THR A 137 9.79 -2.19 -8.91
N TRP A 138 8.47 -2.05 -9.02
CA TRP A 138 7.52 -3.15 -9.00
C TRP A 138 7.06 -3.50 -10.42
N GLN A 139 7.23 -4.76 -10.80
CA GLN A 139 6.76 -5.29 -12.07
C GLN A 139 5.23 -5.44 -12.08
N ARG A 140 4.59 -4.82 -13.07
CA ARG A 140 3.15 -4.93 -13.32
C ARG A 140 2.85 -5.93 -14.43
N GLU A 141 2.27 -7.06 -13.99
CA GLU A 141 1.72 -8.16 -14.80
C GLU A 141 0.87 -7.68 -15.99
N LYS A 142 -0.14 -6.91 -15.61
CA LYS A 142 -1.26 -6.52 -16.48
C LYS A 142 -1.08 -5.10 -16.99
N GLY A 143 -1.45 -4.91 -18.25
CA GLY A 143 -1.45 -3.62 -18.94
C GLY A 143 -1.80 -3.82 -20.40
N ARG A 144 -2.27 -2.74 -21.06
CA ARG A 144 -2.54 -2.77 -22.50
C ARG A 144 -1.22 -2.79 -23.27
N GLY A 145 -1.16 -3.59 -24.33
CA GLY A 145 -0.03 -3.57 -25.25
C GLY A 145 0.06 -2.24 -25.99
N ALA A 146 1.21 -1.99 -26.62
CA ALA A 146 1.43 -0.82 -27.47
C ALA A 146 1.90 -1.29 -28.86
N LYS A 147 1.41 -0.63 -29.91
CA LYS A 147 1.77 -0.95 -31.31
C LYS A 147 3.05 -0.24 -31.76
N SER A 148 3.31 0.94 -31.23
CA SER A 148 4.39 1.83 -31.64
C SER A 148 5.38 2.14 -30.51
N ASN A 149 5.31 1.41 -29.39
CA ASN A 149 6.20 1.58 -28.25
C ASN A 149 6.23 0.31 -27.39
N TRP A 150 7.11 0.26 -26.39
CA TRP A 150 7.14 -0.77 -25.37
C TRP A 150 5.97 -0.62 -24.40
N LYS A 151 5.34 -1.74 -24.03
CA LYS A 151 4.32 -1.76 -22.98
C LYS A 151 4.97 -1.34 -21.66
N ASN A 152 4.42 -0.32 -20.99
CA ASN A 152 4.82 -0.05 -19.61
C ASN A 152 4.41 -1.23 -18.71
N GLY A 153 5.40 -1.81 -18.02
CA GLY A 153 5.24 -2.96 -17.14
C GLY A 153 5.79 -2.70 -15.74
N MET A 154 5.93 -1.44 -15.32
CA MET A 154 6.47 -1.11 -14.01
C MET A 154 5.78 0.08 -13.34
N GLU A 155 5.86 0.12 -12.01
CA GLU A 155 5.64 1.28 -11.15
C GLU A 155 6.85 1.45 -10.22
N ASP A 156 7.15 2.69 -9.86
CA ASP A 156 8.20 3.01 -8.90
C ASP A 156 7.58 3.30 -7.52
N ILE A 157 8.32 2.96 -6.47
CA ILE A 157 8.01 3.31 -5.09
C ILE A 157 9.27 3.92 -4.50
N TRP A 158 9.21 5.21 -4.19
CA TRP A 158 10.30 5.92 -3.54
C TRP A 158 10.23 5.72 -2.03
N PHE A 159 11.32 5.20 -1.45
CA PHE A 159 11.51 5.09 -0.01
C PHE A 159 12.35 6.28 0.47
N ALA A 160 11.80 7.09 1.36
CA ALA A 160 12.51 8.19 2.01
C ALA A 160 12.24 8.21 3.52
N THR A 161 13.08 8.91 4.27
CA THR A 161 12.99 9.00 5.73
C THR A 161 13.19 10.42 6.21
N VAL A 162 12.61 10.76 7.37
CA VAL A 162 12.77 12.09 7.97
C VAL A 162 14.20 12.32 8.48
N SER A 163 14.85 11.26 8.97
CA SER A 163 16.23 11.32 9.43
C SER A 163 16.99 10.04 9.08
N ASN A 164 18.27 9.98 9.47
CA ASN A 164 19.10 8.77 9.35
C ASN A 164 18.83 7.73 10.45
N LYS A 165 17.94 8.03 11.41
CA LYS A 165 17.49 7.09 12.44
C LYS A 165 16.06 6.68 12.12
N TYR A 166 15.88 5.51 11.53
CA TYR A 166 14.57 5.01 11.10
C TYR A 166 14.44 3.51 11.33
N THR A 167 13.20 3.02 11.38
CA THR A 167 12.89 1.59 11.51
C THR A 167 13.12 0.86 10.18
N PHE A 168 13.89 -0.23 10.17
CA PHE A 168 14.01 -1.13 9.02
C PHE A 168 14.19 -2.60 9.44
N ASN A 169 13.12 -3.38 9.41
CA ASN A 169 13.03 -4.76 9.85
C ASN A 169 13.26 -5.74 8.68
N LEU A 170 14.51 -5.86 8.21
CA LEU A 170 14.87 -6.71 7.06
C LEU A 170 14.38 -8.16 7.20
N ASP A 171 14.50 -8.74 8.39
CA ASP A 171 14.10 -10.14 8.63
C ASP A 171 12.59 -10.37 8.45
N LYS A 172 11.76 -9.34 8.64
CA LYS A 172 10.30 -9.42 8.50
C LYS A 172 9.83 -9.37 7.03
N VAL A 173 10.74 -9.11 6.10
CA VAL A 173 10.43 -8.97 4.67
C VAL A 173 11.22 -9.94 3.78
N LYS A 174 11.90 -10.91 4.38
CA LYS A 174 12.52 -12.00 3.63
C LYS A 174 11.47 -12.75 2.80
N VAL A 175 11.94 -13.28 1.67
CA VAL A 175 11.13 -14.01 0.71
C VAL A 175 11.63 -15.44 0.62
N ARG A 176 10.75 -16.40 0.89
CA ARG A 176 10.98 -17.81 0.64
C ARG A 176 10.91 -18.10 -0.84
N ARG A 177 12.01 -18.61 -1.38
CA ARG A 177 12.18 -18.97 -2.78
C ARG A 177 12.56 -20.43 -2.92
N LYS A 178 12.11 -21.07 -4.00
CA LYS A 178 12.58 -22.42 -4.34
C LYS A 178 14.05 -22.36 -4.75
N VAL A 179 14.85 -23.31 -4.26
CA VAL A 179 16.26 -23.43 -4.63
C VAL A 179 16.36 -24.08 -6.00
N ILE A 180 16.83 -23.33 -6.98
CA ILE A 180 17.05 -23.82 -8.36
C ILE A 180 18.40 -24.52 -8.47
N ALA A 181 19.44 -23.95 -7.87
CA ALA A 181 20.80 -24.49 -7.86
C ALA A 181 21.23 -24.75 -6.40
N PRO A 182 21.03 -25.96 -5.87
CA PRO A 182 21.36 -26.27 -4.48
C PRO A 182 22.87 -26.35 -4.29
N TYR A 183 23.40 -25.48 -3.44
CA TYR A 183 24.80 -25.52 -3.01
C TYR A 183 24.89 -26.21 -1.65
N ARG A 184 25.74 -27.23 -1.55
CA ARG A 184 26.02 -27.95 -0.30
C ARG A 184 27.46 -27.74 0.12
N LYS A 185 27.71 -27.62 1.43
CA LYS A 185 29.05 -27.62 2.02
C LYS A 185 29.14 -28.83 2.95
N GLU A 186 30.14 -29.70 2.74
CA GLU A 186 30.31 -30.93 3.52
C GLU A 186 29.06 -31.83 3.53
N GLY A 187 28.35 -31.90 2.39
CA GLY A 187 27.11 -32.68 2.25
C GLY A 187 25.86 -32.01 2.83
N MET A 188 25.99 -30.92 3.58
CA MET A 188 24.87 -30.20 4.20
C MET A 188 24.38 -29.04 3.33
N PRO A 189 23.06 -28.76 3.31
CA PRO A 189 22.50 -27.53 2.74
C PRO A 189 23.21 -26.28 3.29
N LYS A 190 23.58 -25.34 2.41
CA LYS A 190 24.15 -24.05 2.82
C LYS A 190 23.13 -22.94 2.52
N ASP A 191 22.57 -22.33 3.57
CA ASP A 191 21.60 -21.23 3.49
C ASP A 191 20.24 -21.64 2.85
N TRP A 192 19.88 -22.92 2.91
CA TRP A 192 18.58 -23.45 2.48
C TRP A 192 18.16 -24.68 3.29
N ILE A 193 16.88 -25.02 3.23
CA ILE A 193 16.27 -26.17 3.92
C ILE A 193 15.65 -27.14 2.91
N GLU A 194 15.81 -28.44 3.20
CA GLU A 194 15.20 -29.54 2.44
C GLU A 194 13.85 -29.89 3.08
N THR A 195 12.79 -29.93 2.28
CA THR A 195 11.44 -30.29 2.72
C THR A 195 10.80 -31.25 1.72
N GLU A 196 9.74 -31.96 2.12
CA GLU A 196 9.01 -32.87 1.22
C GLU A 196 8.44 -32.16 -0.02
N GLU A 197 8.12 -30.86 0.10
CA GLU A 197 7.57 -30.03 -0.98
C GLU A 197 8.67 -29.30 -1.79
N GLY A 198 9.94 -29.58 -1.51
CA GLY A 198 11.11 -29.08 -2.22
C GLY A 198 12.08 -28.30 -1.34
N ASN A 199 13.16 -27.83 -1.98
CA ASN A 199 14.23 -27.10 -1.32
C ASN A 199 13.90 -25.61 -1.31
N PHE A 200 13.98 -24.97 -0.15
CA PHE A 200 13.62 -23.57 0.04
C PHE A 200 14.72 -22.78 0.72
N ARG A 201 14.84 -21.50 0.36
CA ARG A 201 15.69 -20.53 1.03
C ARG A 201 14.95 -19.25 1.30
N ASP A 202 15.23 -18.63 2.44
CA ASP A 202 14.69 -17.32 2.79
C ASP A 202 15.72 -16.26 2.43
N THR A 203 15.45 -15.48 1.38
CA THR A 203 16.36 -14.46 0.85
C THR A 203 15.89 -13.06 1.22
N CYS A 204 16.83 -12.14 1.40
CA CYS A 204 16.51 -10.72 1.48
C CYS A 204 15.82 -10.26 0.18
N PRO A 205 14.77 -9.42 0.26
CA PRO A 205 14.16 -8.84 -0.93
C PRO A 205 15.13 -7.82 -1.56
N SER A 206 15.15 -7.76 -2.90
CA SER A 206 15.83 -6.68 -3.62
C SER A 206 14.90 -5.46 -3.74
N ASN A 207 15.38 -4.40 -4.39
CA ASN A 207 14.57 -3.26 -4.80
C ASN A 207 13.89 -3.46 -6.18
N PHE A 208 13.85 -4.69 -6.70
CA PHE A 208 13.07 -5.06 -7.87
C PHE A 208 12.08 -6.16 -7.50
N TRP A 209 10.78 -5.85 -7.55
CA TRP A 209 9.73 -6.75 -7.10
C TRP A 209 8.96 -7.32 -8.28
N ASP A 210 9.19 -8.61 -8.54
CA ASP A 210 8.58 -9.39 -9.61
C ASP A 210 7.59 -10.45 -9.10
N ASP A 211 7.36 -10.50 -7.78
CA ASP A 211 6.60 -11.54 -7.09
C ASP A 211 5.21 -11.10 -6.60
N ILE A 212 4.78 -9.89 -6.98
CA ILE A 212 3.52 -9.27 -6.56
C ILE A 212 2.61 -9.09 -7.78
N SER A 213 1.38 -9.58 -7.71
CA SER A 213 0.36 -9.37 -8.75
C SER A 213 -0.63 -8.31 -8.33
N ILE A 214 -1.19 -7.60 -9.32
CA ILE A 214 -2.32 -6.69 -9.06
C ILE A 214 -3.58 -7.49 -8.67
N PRO A 215 -4.46 -6.95 -7.81
CA PRO A 215 -5.74 -7.54 -7.51
C PRO A 215 -6.55 -7.85 -8.77
N TYR A 216 -7.28 -8.96 -8.74
CA TYR A 216 -8.22 -9.32 -9.80
C TYR A 216 -9.50 -9.93 -9.23
N TRP A 217 -10.51 -10.04 -10.07
CA TRP A 217 -11.90 -10.26 -9.67
C TRP A 217 -12.17 -11.45 -8.73
N SER A 218 -11.33 -12.49 -8.70
CA SER A 218 -11.48 -13.63 -7.78
C SER A 218 -10.66 -13.53 -6.48
N MET A 219 -9.80 -12.53 -6.34
CA MET A 219 -9.06 -12.27 -5.11
C MET A 219 -9.98 -11.61 -4.07
N PRO A 220 -9.96 -12.07 -2.79
CA PRO A 220 -10.79 -11.49 -1.73
C PRO A 220 -10.57 -10.00 -1.47
N GLU A 221 -9.36 -9.50 -1.75
CA GLU A 221 -9.02 -8.09 -1.57
C GLU A 221 -9.62 -7.17 -2.65
N ASN A 222 -10.08 -7.72 -3.78
CA ASN A 222 -10.38 -6.93 -4.97
C ASN A 222 -11.57 -5.99 -4.79
N THR A 223 -11.39 -4.74 -5.20
CA THR A 223 -12.45 -3.73 -5.31
C THR A 223 -12.57 -3.26 -6.77
N ALA A 224 -13.63 -2.52 -7.08
CA ALA A 224 -13.75 -1.87 -8.39
C ALA A 224 -12.85 -0.62 -8.53
N HIS A 225 -12.05 -0.26 -7.52
CA HIS A 225 -11.13 0.86 -7.62
C HIS A 225 -10.10 0.63 -8.75
N PRO A 226 -9.93 1.59 -9.68
CA PRO A 226 -9.19 1.37 -10.93
C PRO A 226 -7.70 1.10 -10.72
N THR A 227 -7.14 1.53 -9.60
CA THR A 227 -5.70 1.49 -9.31
C THR A 227 -5.39 0.93 -7.92
N GLN A 228 -6.23 0.02 -7.40
CA GLN A 228 -5.99 -0.59 -6.08
C GLN A 228 -4.58 -1.22 -5.99
N LYS A 229 -3.82 -0.85 -4.96
CA LYS A 229 -2.55 -1.50 -4.62
C LYS A 229 -2.79 -2.85 -3.93
N PRO A 230 -1.98 -3.89 -4.23
CA PRO A 230 -2.10 -5.21 -3.61
C PRO A 230 -1.73 -5.20 -2.12
N GLU A 231 -2.43 -5.97 -1.30
CA GLU A 231 -2.14 -6.12 0.13
C GLU A 231 -0.72 -6.63 0.38
N LYS A 232 -0.22 -7.57 -0.44
CA LYS A 232 1.16 -8.08 -0.33
C LYS A 232 2.22 -6.99 -0.49
N LEU A 233 1.99 -6.01 -1.37
CA LEU A 233 2.89 -4.89 -1.59
C LEU A 233 2.97 -4.02 -0.33
N ILE A 234 1.80 -3.59 0.15
CA ILE A 234 1.67 -2.74 1.33
C ILE A 234 2.20 -3.47 2.59
N ALA A 235 2.00 -4.78 2.69
CA ALA A 235 2.52 -5.58 3.79
C ALA A 235 4.05 -5.57 3.86
N LYS A 236 4.75 -5.66 2.72
CA LYS A 236 6.21 -5.52 2.68
C LYS A 236 6.64 -4.14 3.20
N LEU A 237 5.96 -3.07 2.80
CA LEU A 237 6.28 -1.72 3.25
C LEU A 237 6.05 -1.54 4.76
N ILE A 238 4.89 -1.99 5.27
CA ILE A 238 4.53 -1.89 6.69
C ILE A 238 5.47 -2.72 7.55
N LEU A 239 5.75 -3.98 7.18
CA LEU A 239 6.62 -4.84 7.96
C LEU A 239 8.07 -4.33 7.97
N ALA A 240 8.57 -3.80 6.86
CA ALA A 240 9.91 -3.23 6.80
C ALA A 240 10.02 -2.01 7.72
N SER A 241 9.07 -1.08 7.69
CA SER A 241 9.31 0.27 8.23
C SER A 241 8.39 0.66 9.39
N SER A 242 7.81 -0.34 10.08
CA SER A 242 7.04 -0.13 11.31
C SER A 242 7.05 -1.35 12.22
N ASN A 243 6.78 -1.14 13.50
CA ASN A 243 6.55 -2.15 14.52
C ASN A 243 5.05 -2.26 14.86
N GLU A 244 4.67 -3.29 15.62
CA GLU A 244 3.30 -3.38 16.12
C GLU A 244 2.93 -2.15 16.96
N ASN A 245 1.67 -1.72 16.86
CA ASN A 245 1.13 -0.50 17.47
C ASN A 245 1.66 0.85 16.93
N ASP A 246 2.63 0.85 16.01
CA ASP A 246 3.01 2.07 15.28
C ASP A 246 1.82 2.62 14.48
N PHE A 247 1.87 3.91 14.17
CA PHE A 247 0.80 4.61 13.47
C PHE A 247 1.12 4.78 11.98
N ILE A 248 0.30 4.15 11.14
CA ILE A 248 0.37 4.20 9.68
C ILE A 248 -0.59 5.26 9.16
N PHE A 249 -0.13 6.11 8.26
CA PHE A 249 -0.97 7.16 7.68
C PHE A 249 -0.97 7.12 6.15
N ASP A 250 -2.13 7.36 5.55
CA ASP A 250 -2.30 7.45 4.09
C ASP A 250 -3.16 8.67 3.71
N PRO A 251 -2.58 9.73 3.15
CA PRO A 251 -3.35 10.91 2.76
C PRO A 251 -4.17 10.72 1.48
N PHE A 252 -4.00 9.62 0.74
CA PHE A 252 -4.71 9.32 -0.51
C PHE A 252 -5.16 7.85 -0.53
N LEU A 253 -6.00 7.51 0.44
CA LEU A 253 -6.26 6.14 0.88
C LEU A 253 -6.90 5.23 -0.20
N GLY A 254 -7.64 5.80 -1.15
CA GLY A 254 -8.30 5.07 -2.22
C GLY A 254 -9.20 3.96 -1.68
N SER A 255 -9.03 2.75 -2.21
CA SER A 255 -9.76 1.56 -1.75
C SER A 255 -9.38 1.03 -0.35
N GLY A 256 -8.48 1.69 0.38
CA GLY A 256 -8.21 1.37 1.79
C GLY A 256 -7.12 0.34 2.06
N THR A 257 -6.30 -0.04 1.08
CA THR A 257 -5.32 -1.12 1.26
C THR A 257 -4.35 -0.84 2.41
N THR A 258 -3.88 0.42 2.57
CA THR A 258 -3.01 0.82 3.67
C THR A 258 -3.63 0.53 5.04
N SER A 259 -4.85 1.03 5.29
CA SER A 259 -5.59 0.81 6.53
C SER A 259 -5.89 -0.67 6.78
N VAL A 260 -6.32 -1.40 5.75
CA VAL A 260 -6.64 -2.82 5.85
C VAL A 260 -5.43 -3.64 6.26
N VAL A 261 -4.28 -3.42 5.61
CA VAL A 261 -3.06 -4.17 5.92
C VAL A 261 -2.49 -3.76 7.28
N ALA A 262 -2.51 -2.47 7.63
CA ALA A 262 -2.13 -2.01 8.95
C ALA A 262 -2.93 -2.74 10.05
N LYS A 263 -4.26 -2.84 9.87
CA LYS A 263 -5.13 -3.60 10.78
C LYS A 263 -4.76 -5.08 10.87
N LYS A 264 -4.56 -5.75 9.72
CA LYS A 264 -4.18 -7.18 9.68
C LYS A 264 -2.85 -7.44 10.40
N LEU A 265 -1.93 -6.48 10.36
CA LEU A 265 -0.62 -6.53 10.98
C LEU A 265 -0.55 -5.87 12.37
N ASN A 266 -1.68 -5.59 13.02
CA ASN A 266 -1.73 -4.99 14.37
C ASN A 266 -1.00 -3.63 14.49
N ARG A 267 -1.12 -2.77 13.47
CA ARG A 267 -0.73 -1.36 13.54
C ARG A 267 -1.97 -0.49 13.69
N ASN A 268 -1.76 0.71 14.24
CA ASN A 268 -2.77 1.75 14.19
C ASN A 268 -2.76 2.40 12.81
N TYR A 269 -3.92 2.89 12.35
CA TYR A 269 -4.00 3.53 11.05
C TYR A 269 -4.92 4.74 11.03
N CYS A 270 -4.68 5.65 10.09
CA CYS A 270 -5.67 6.61 9.62
C CYS A 270 -5.44 6.83 8.12
N GLY A 271 -6.51 6.98 7.36
CA GLY A 271 -6.39 7.42 5.98
C GLY A 271 -7.49 8.37 5.57
N ILE A 272 -7.16 9.25 4.62
CA ILE A 272 -8.04 10.28 4.08
C ILE A 272 -8.42 9.87 2.67
N GLU A 273 -9.72 9.91 2.37
CA GLU A 273 -10.25 9.63 1.03
C GLU A 273 -11.40 10.57 0.70
N GLN A 274 -11.34 11.22 -0.46
CA GLN A 274 -12.35 12.21 -0.85
C GLN A 274 -13.63 11.53 -1.34
N ASN A 275 -13.53 10.38 -2.02
CA ASN A 275 -14.67 9.69 -2.59
C ASN A 275 -15.40 8.83 -1.52
N PRO A 276 -16.68 9.13 -1.22
CA PRO A 276 -17.41 8.40 -0.18
C PRO A 276 -17.61 6.92 -0.51
N THR A 277 -17.70 6.55 -1.80
CA THR A 277 -17.80 5.15 -2.25
C THR A 277 -16.55 4.38 -1.86
N TYR A 278 -15.36 4.97 -2.05
CA TYR A 278 -14.10 4.34 -1.68
C TYR A 278 -13.91 4.25 -0.17
N CYS A 279 -14.39 5.24 0.58
CA CYS A 279 -14.46 5.17 2.04
C CYS A 279 -15.33 3.99 2.50
N ALA A 280 -16.52 3.84 1.93
CA ALA A 280 -17.43 2.74 2.25
C ALA A 280 -16.84 1.36 1.90
N TRP A 281 -16.16 1.23 0.75
CA TRP A 281 -15.44 0.00 0.40
C TRP A 281 -14.29 -0.29 1.38
N THR A 282 -13.57 0.75 1.83
CA THR A 282 -12.52 0.61 2.84
C THR A 282 -13.08 0.05 4.15
N GLU A 283 -14.16 0.62 4.68
CA GLU A 283 -14.78 0.14 5.93
C GLU A 283 -15.33 -1.28 5.80
N SER A 284 -15.85 -1.66 4.63
CA SER A 284 -16.24 -3.05 4.35
C SER A 284 -15.06 -4.01 4.39
N ARG A 285 -13.91 -3.63 3.82
CA ARG A 285 -12.68 -4.43 3.89
C ARG A 285 -12.13 -4.49 5.32
N LEU A 286 -12.19 -3.40 6.07
CA LEU A 286 -11.75 -3.35 7.47
C LEU A 286 -12.60 -4.24 8.37
N GLU A 287 -13.90 -4.36 8.10
CA GLU A 287 -14.77 -5.31 8.80
C GLU A 287 -14.35 -6.75 8.52
N LYS A 288 -14.15 -7.13 7.26
CA LYS A 288 -13.62 -8.46 6.89
C LYS A 288 -12.26 -8.76 7.52
N ALA A 289 -11.39 -7.75 7.62
CA ALA A 289 -10.07 -7.88 8.24
C ALA A 289 -10.11 -8.11 9.77
N LYS A 290 -11.27 -7.97 10.43
CA LYS A 290 -11.45 -8.41 11.82
C LYS A 290 -11.49 -9.93 11.92
N GLU A 291 -12.07 -10.59 10.92
CA GLU A 291 -12.30 -12.04 10.89
C GLU A 291 -11.14 -12.76 10.20
N ASP A 292 -10.61 -12.18 9.11
CA ASP A 292 -9.56 -12.77 8.30
C ASP A 292 -8.35 -11.82 8.18
N LYS A 293 -7.27 -12.18 8.87
CA LYS A 293 -5.98 -11.44 8.82
C LYS A 293 -5.03 -11.93 7.73
N THR A 294 -5.43 -12.89 6.91
CA THR A 294 -4.54 -13.44 5.88
C THR A 294 -4.19 -12.38 4.83
N ILE A 295 -2.94 -12.45 4.35
CA ILE A 295 -2.43 -11.61 3.26
C ILE A 295 -1.89 -12.57 2.21
N GLN A 296 -2.37 -12.46 0.98
CA GLN A 296 -1.99 -13.38 -0.08
C GLN A 296 -0.46 -13.35 -0.31
N GLY A 297 0.17 -14.52 -0.29
CA GLY A 297 1.62 -14.65 -0.48
C GLY A 297 2.45 -14.24 0.75
N PHE A 298 1.83 -14.13 1.92
CA PHE A 298 2.50 -13.99 3.22
C PHE A 298 1.93 -15.02 4.19
N PHE A 299 2.75 -15.98 4.59
CA PHE A 299 2.38 -17.12 5.44
C PHE A 299 3.57 -17.50 6.30
N ASP A 300 3.34 -17.90 7.56
CA ASP A 300 4.40 -18.27 8.50
C ASP A 300 5.48 -17.17 8.67
N ASN A 301 5.03 -15.92 8.78
CA ASN A 301 5.89 -14.74 8.89
C ASN A 301 6.93 -14.56 7.77
N ILE A 302 6.74 -15.21 6.62
CA ILE A 302 7.63 -15.10 5.46
C ILE A 302 6.83 -14.81 4.20
N PHE A 303 7.39 -13.98 3.31
CA PHE A 303 6.80 -13.77 1.99
C PHE A 303 7.12 -14.93 1.07
N TRP A 304 6.20 -15.28 0.19
CA TRP A 304 6.39 -16.35 -0.79
C TRP A 304 6.34 -15.81 -2.21
N GLU A 305 7.05 -16.46 -3.14
CA GLU A 305 6.97 -16.13 -4.57
C GLU A 305 5.53 -16.28 -5.12
N ARG A 306 5.28 -15.67 -6.29
CA ARG A 306 3.99 -15.77 -6.98
C ARG A 306 3.65 -17.25 -7.26
N ASN A 307 2.36 -17.58 -7.31
CA ASN A 307 1.85 -18.93 -7.65
C ASN A 307 2.26 -20.07 -6.70
N THR A 308 2.59 -19.75 -5.45
CA THR A 308 2.97 -20.75 -4.43
C THR A 308 1.82 -21.16 -3.49
N LEU A 309 0.58 -20.71 -3.75
CA LEU A 309 -0.56 -20.95 -2.86
C LEU A 309 -0.84 -22.45 -2.62
N ALA A 310 -0.70 -23.29 -3.65
CA ALA A 310 -0.87 -24.73 -3.52
C ALA A 310 0.16 -25.34 -2.56
N ILE A 311 1.43 -24.91 -2.67
CA ILE A 311 2.52 -25.35 -1.79
C ILE A 311 2.25 -24.88 -0.35
N GLN A 312 1.91 -23.60 -0.18
CA GLN A 312 1.59 -23.04 1.13
C GLN A 312 0.45 -23.79 1.82
N ASN A 313 -0.59 -24.18 1.08
CA ASN A 313 -1.72 -24.91 1.66
C ASN A 313 -1.36 -26.31 2.13
N LYS A 314 -0.37 -26.97 1.51
CA LYS A 314 0.14 -28.25 2.00
C LYS A 314 0.97 -28.10 3.27
N LEU A 315 1.73 -27.01 3.38
CA LEU A 315 2.55 -26.70 4.55
C LEU A 315 1.76 -26.17 5.77
N LYS A 316 0.44 -25.93 5.60
CA LYS A 316 -0.46 -25.52 6.69
C LYS A 316 -0.95 -26.68 7.56
N ILE A 317 -0.69 -27.93 7.14
CA ILE A 317 -1.19 -29.15 7.78
C ILE A 317 -0.21 -29.62 8.85
#